data_AF-A0A2K9IWU7-F1
#
_entry.id   AF-A0A2K9IWU7-F1
#
_cell.length_a   1.000
_cell.length_b   1.000
_cell.length_c   1.000
_cell.angle_alpha   90.00
_cell.angle_beta   90.00
_cell.angle_gamma   90.00
#
_symmetry.space_group_name_H-M   'P 1'
#
loop_
_entity.id
_entity.type
_entity.pdbx_description
1 polymer ?
#
loop_
_entity_poly.entity_id
_entity_poly.type
_entity_poly.pdbx_seq_one_letter_code
_entity_poly.pdbx_strand_id
1 'polypeptide(L)' 'MGKLNEVQWEYVRKSLDAIDFGSVVITVHAGRVTQIDITEKKRFANMNNNHSLQNSK' A
#
# COMPACT_ATOMS: atom_id res chain seq x y z
N MET A 1 20.62 11.80 13.69
CA MET A 1 19.40 11.21 13.09
C MET A 1 19.36 11.65 11.64
N GLY A 2 19.60 10.76 10.67
CA GLY A 2 19.45 11.14 9.27
C GLY A 2 17.96 11.29 8.96
N LYS A 3 17.58 12.49 8.55
CA LYS A 3 16.21 12.82 8.20
C LYS A 3 15.93 12.37 6.77
N LEU A 4 14.71 11.94 6.52
CA LEU A 4 14.12 11.99 5.18
C LEU A 4 14.26 13.44 4.69
N ASN A 5 14.83 13.62 3.50
CA ASN A 5 14.81 14.93 2.88
C ASN A 5 13.40 15.22 2.31
N GLU A 6 13.14 16.47 1.99
CA GLU A 6 11.82 16.92 1.52
C GLU A 6 11.36 16.18 0.26
N VAL A 7 12.29 15.88 -0.65
CA VAL A 7 12.01 15.13 -1.88
C VAL A 7 11.57 13.69 -1.58
N GLN A 8 12.27 13.00 -0.67
CA GLN A 8 11.92 11.65 -0.26
C GLN A 8 10.56 11.62 0.46
N TRP A 9 10.25 12.65 1.24
CA TRP A 9 8.96 12.74 1.92
C TRP A 9 7.81 12.97 0.96
N GLU A 10 7.98 13.91 0.03
CA GLU A 10 7.00 14.15 -1.04
C GLU A 10 6.80 12.91 -1.92
N TYR A 11 7.86 12.15 -2.19
CA TYR A 11 7.75 10.90 -2.92
C TYR A 11 6.88 9.88 -2.18
N VAL A 12 7.17 9.60 -0.91
CA VAL A 12 6.38 8.66 -0.08
C VAL A 12 4.92 9.10 -0.02
N ARG A 13 4.67 10.40 0.18
CA ARG A 13 3.31 10.96 0.24
C ARG A 13 2.53 10.67 -1.04
N LYS A 14 3.11 11.02 -2.19
CA LYS A 14 2.48 10.79 -3.50
C LYS A 14 2.24 9.31 -3.78
N SER A 15 3.15 8.43 -3.34
CA SER A 15 2.96 6.99 -3.48
C SER A 15 1.80 6.49 -2.65
N LEU A 16 1.68 6.94 -1.40
CA LEU A 16 0.56 6.57 -0.52
C LEU A 16 -0.79 7.06 -1.08
N ASP A 17 -0.83 8.27 -1.66
CA ASP A 17 -2.05 8.82 -2.26
C ASP A 17 -2.47 8.07 -3.54
N ALA A 18 -1.52 7.44 -4.26
CA ALA A 18 -1.78 6.74 -5.52
C ALA A 18 -2.16 5.26 -5.37
N ILE A 19 -1.74 4.61 -4.28
CA ILE A 19 -1.96 3.18 -4.07
C ILE A 19 -3.39 2.93 -3.60
N ASP A 20 -4.19 2.25 -4.42
CA ASP A 20 -5.52 1.75 -4.02
C ASP A 20 -5.42 0.58 -3.03
N PHE A 21 -4.53 -0.39 -3.32
CA PHE A 21 -4.19 -1.46 -2.39
C PHE A 21 -2.74 -1.91 -2.61
N GLY A 22 -1.97 -2.03 -1.52
CA GLY A 22 -0.54 -2.29 -1.64
C GLY A 22 0.25 -2.00 -0.38
N SER A 23 1.56 -1.78 -0.55
CA SER A 23 2.49 -1.45 0.52
C SER A 23 3.62 -0.54 0.04
N VAL A 24 4.04 0.37 0.89
CA VAL A 24 5.29 1.13 0.74
C VAL A 24 6.28 0.62 1.79
N VAL A 25 7.48 0.24 1.38
CA VAL A 25 8.55 -0.25 2.26
C VAL A 25 9.73 0.72 2.18
N ILE A 26 10.16 1.22 3.34
CA ILE A 26 11.27 2.18 3.44
C ILE A 26 12.43 1.48 4.15
N THR A 27 13.57 1.38 3.47
CA THR A 27 14.79 0.81 4.06
C THR A 27 15.71 1.92 4.54
N VAL A 28 16.05 1.85 5.83
CA VAL A 28 16.97 2.78 6.48
C VAL A 28 18.28 2.05 6.78
N HIS A 29 19.39 2.60 6.29
CA HIS A 29 20.74 2.10 6.58
C HIS A 29 21.63 3.26 7.02
N ALA A 30 22.42 3.06 8.08
CA ALA A 30 23.24 4.10 8.70
C ALA A 30 22.45 5.39 9.04
N GLY A 31 21.19 5.22 9.46
CA GLY A 31 20.30 6.33 9.79
C GLY A 31 19.84 7.16 8.58
N ARG A 32 20.08 6.73 7.34
CA ARG A 32 19.62 7.37 6.11
C ARG A 32 18.66 6.47 5.37
N VAL A 33 17.64 7.04 4.75
CA VAL A 33 16.79 6.30 3.82
C VAL A 33 17.60 6.03 2.56
N THR A 34 17.81 4.76 2.26
CA THR A 34 18.57 4.29 1.10
C THR A 34 17.68 3.73 0.01
N GLN A 35 16.46 3.29 0.36
CA GLN A 35 15.53 2.69 -0.58
C GLN A 35 14.08 2.95 -0.14
N ILE A 36 13.22 3.12 -1.13
CA ILE A 36 11.76 3.22 -0.99
C ILE A 36 11.19 2.32 -2.08
N ASP A 37 10.55 1.21 -1.69
CA ASP A 37 9.87 0.29 -2.59
C ASP A 37 8.37 0.49 -2.50
N ILE A 38 7.71 0.51 -3.64
CA ILE A 38 6.25 0.62 -3.75
C ILE A 38 5.74 -0.65 -4.41
N THR A 39 4.81 -1.32 -3.75
CA THR A 39 4.15 -2.51 -4.30
C THR A 39 2.65 -2.26 -4.36
N GLU A 40 2.12 -2.15 -5.57
CA GLU A 40 0.68 -2.16 -5.82
C GLU A 40 0.17 -3.59 -6.01
N LYS A 41 -1.02 -3.86 -5.52
CA LYS A 41 -1.69 -5.15 -5.60
C LYS A 41 -3.14 -4.91 -6.01
N LYS A 42 -3.58 -5.59 -7.06
CA LYS A 42 -5.00 -5.59 -7.44
C LYS A 42 -5.72 -6.67 -6.64
N ARG A 43 -6.71 -6.30 -5.83
CA ARG A 43 -7.62 -7.28 -5.23
C ARG A 43 -8.80 -7.49 -6.16
N PHE A 44 -9.04 -8.74 -6.51
CA PHE A 44 -10.31 -9.14 -7.08
C PHE A 44 -11.19 -9.51 -5.90
N ALA A 45 -12.25 -8.74 -5.66
CA ALA A 45 -13.25 -9.14 -4.69
C ALA A 45 -13.74 -10.54 -5.10
N ASN A 46 -13.74 -11.49 -4.15
CA ASN A 46 -14.46 -12.73 -4.37
C ASN A 46 -15.91 -12.34 -4.61
N MET A 47 -16.40 -12.48 -5.85
CA MET A 47 -17.82 -12.49 -6.15
C MET A 47 -18.41 -13.79 -5.59
N ASN A 48 -18.32 -13.99 -4.28
CA ASN A 48 -19.15 -14.96 -3.60
C ASN A 48 -20.51 -14.28 -3.48
N ASN A 49 -21.26 -14.41 -4.58
CA ASN A 49 -22.67 -14.09 -4.63
C ASN A 49 -23.32 -14.82 -3.46
N ASN A 50 -23.76 -14.07 -2.46
CA ASN A 50 -24.73 -14.55 -1.47
C ASN A 50 -26.07 -14.78 -2.20
N HIS A 51 -26.13 -15.81 -3.03
CA HIS A 51 -27.33 -16.32 -3.65
C HIS A 51 -27.50 -17.79 -3.26
N SER A 52 -27.63 -18.02 -1.96
CA SER A 52 -28.34 -19.18 -1.43
C SER A 52 -28.82 -18.82 -0.04
N LEU A 53 -30.02 -19.28 0.32
CA LEU A 53 -30.76 -19.00 1.55
C LEU A 53 -31.70 -17.77 1.52
N GLN A 54 -32.48 -17.64 0.43
CA GLN A 54 -33.88 -17.21 0.55
C GLN A 54 -34.76 -18.27 -0.13
N ASN A 55 -34.87 -19.43 0.51
CA ASN A 55 -36.05 -20.32 0.43
C ASN A 55 -35.84 -21.52 1.36
N SER A 56 -36.33 -21.42 2.59
CA SER A 56 -36.90 -22.58 3.32
C SER A 56 -37.63 -22.12 4.58
N LYS A 57 -38.93 -21.84 4.44
CA LYS A 57 -40.07 -22.41 5.20
C LYS A 57 -41.30 -21.53 5.06
#